data_AF-A0A7S0WIT2-F1
#
_entry.id   AF-A0A7S0WIT2-F1
#
_cell.length_a   1.000
_cell.length_b   1.000
_cell.length_c   1.000
_cell.angle_alpha   90.00
_cell.angle_beta   90.00
_cell.angle_gamma   90.00
#
_symmetry.space_group_name_H-M   'P 1'
#
loop_
_entity.id
_entity.type
_entity.pdbx_description
1 polymer ?
#
loop_
_entity_poly.entity_id
_entity_poly.type
_entity_poly.pdbx_seq_one_letter_code
_entity_poly.pdbx_strand_id
1 'polypeptide(L)'
;MTTCSTSTVAHIAVHRARSTTASKARAAARSVNVRSRAFLGNTMGLTPFGYSCSASSSKFVVRAANTFADEVVMTGEEYVVVGLAHCFEKIENKLVPRFVVEPVTAGTVHSMAAGALTSYKALTSLTLGEAIKMDLSALPDAIRSEDGVQFADNFVFRTECAARTWSRPHAVEHCQDIVPSCPDVRSDWNYSVTNNTRILNFENIVNDDDNVKQDMSIDVYGRKEEGTDIDQQIEDLANA
;
A
#
# COMPACT_ATOMS: atom_id res chain seq x y z
N MET A 1 54.85 6.91 -43.26
CA MET A 1 53.69 6.06 -42.96
C MET A 1 52.63 7.00 -42.40
N THR A 2 51.89 7.81 -43.18
CA THR A 2 50.93 7.47 -44.27
C THR A 2 49.88 6.50 -43.70
N THR A 3 48.60 6.79 -43.44
CA THR A 3 47.66 7.86 -43.86
C THR A 3 46.44 7.86 -42.92
N CYS A 4 45.83 9.03 -42.74
CA CYS A 4 44.44 9.22 -42.29
C CYS A 4 43.45 8.41 -43.14
N SER A 5 42.42 7.83 -42.51
CA SER A 5 41.21 7.39 -43.20
C SER A 5 39.99 8.05 -42.57
N THR A 6 39.53 9.09 -43.26
CA THR A 6 38.19 9.67 -43.15
C THR A 6 37.17 8.69 -43.71
N SER A 7 36.06 8.46 -43.01
CA SER A 7 34.89 7.77 -43.56
C SER A 7 33.62 8.52 -43.21
N THR A 8 32.87 8.73 -44.28
CA THR A 8 31.79 9.66 -44.55
C THR A 8 30.51 9.41 -43.76
N VAL A 9 29.84 10.53 -43.47
CA VAL A 9 28.48 10.69 -42.93
C VAL A 9 27.43 10.05 -43.83
N ALA A 10 26.49 9.31 -43.26
CA ALA A 10 25.19 9.04 -43.85
C ALA A 10 24.08 9.36 -42.84
N HIS A 11 23.46 10.52 -43.01
CA HIS A 11 22.18 10.86 -42.42
C HIS A 11 21.09 10.00 -43.06
N ILE A 12 20.38 9.20 -42.27
CA ILE A 12 19.12 8.58 -42.66
C ILE A 12 18.04 9.18 -41.77
N ALA A 13 17.37 10.19 -42.30
CA ALA A 13 16.14 10.74 -41.77
C ALA A 13 14.99 9.81 -42.15
N VAL A 14 14.36 9.17 -41.17
CA VAL A 14 13.07 8.49 -41.37
C VAL A 14 11.99 9.37 -40.73
N HIS A 15 11.30 10.11 -41.57
CA HIS A 15 10.01 10.70 -41.25
C HIS A 15 9.00 9.58 -41.00
N ARG A 16 8.32 9.59 -39.85
CA ARG A 16 7.06 8.86 -39.70
C ARG A 16 5.98 9.74 -39.08
N ALA A 17 4.82 9.62 -39.71
CA ALA A 17 3.74 10.59 -39.77
C ALA A 17 3.02 10.82 -38.42
N ARG A 18 2.61 12.06 -38.21
CA ARG A 18 1.49 12.41 -37.33
C ARG A 18 0.21 11.79 -37.90
N SER A 19 -0.38 10.85 -37.18
CA SER A 19 -1.71 10.33 -37.44
C SER A 19 -2.70 11.04 -36.51
N THR A 20 -3.38 12.06 -37.04
CA THR A 20 -4.58 12.64 -36.45
C THR A 20 -5.79 11.77 -36.80
N THR A 21 -6.31 11.02 -35.83
CA THR A 21 -7.66 10.43 -35.94
C THR A 21 -8.53 10.98 -34.82
N ALA A 22 -9.21 12.08 -35.14
CA ALA A 22 -10.32 12.59 -34.37
C ALA A 22 -11.55 11.70 -34.58
N SER A 23 -11.92 10.90 -33.58
CA SER A 23 -13.19 10.18 -33.55
C SER A 23 -14.23 11.03 -32.82
N LYS A 24 -15.32 11.34 -33.54
CA LYS A 24 -16.51 12.06 -33.06
C LYS A 24 -17.18 11.27 -31.93
N ALA A 25 -17.15 11.81 -30.71
CA ALA A 25 -18.11 11.45 -29.67
C ALA A 25 -19.35 12.34 -29.80
N ARG A 26 -20.48 11.74 -30.15
CA ARG A 26 -21.81 12.37 -30.15
C ARG A 26 -22.46 12.03 -28.81
N ALA A 27 -22.38 12.94 -27.84
CA ALA A 27 -23.15 12.84 -26.59
C ALA A 27 -24.11 14.01 -26.52
N ALA A 28 -25.40 13.68 -26.51
CA ALA A 28 -26.51 14.62 -26.47
C ALA A 28 -26.61 15.35 -25.14
N ALA A 29 -27.12 16.57 -25.23
CA ALA A 29 -27.26 17.57 -24.19
C ALA A 29 -28.07 17.11 -22.96
N ARG A 30 -27.70 17.67 -21.79
CA ARG A 30 -28.64 18.36 -20.90
C ARG A 30 -27.86 19.22 -19.88
N SER A 31 -27.68 20.49 -20.19
CA SER A 31 -27.35 21.52 -19.20
C SER A 31 -28.65 22.04 -18.60
N VAL A 32 -28.78 21.97 -17.27
CA VAL A 32 -29.79 22.73 -16.55
C VAL A 32 -29.11 23.96 -15.97
N ASN A 33 -29.49 25.09 -16.53
CA ASN A 33 -29.07 26.42 -16.18
C ASN A 33 -29.90 26.89 -14.97
N VAL A 34 -29.26 27.23 -13.86
CA VAL A 34 -29.89 28.04 -12.81
C VAL A 34 -29.05 29.29 -12.62
N ARG A 35 -29.43 30.36 -13.34
CA ARG A 35 -29.11 31.75 -12.98
C ARG A 35 -29.88 32.07 -11.71
N SER A 36 -29.27 32.67 -10.71
CA SER A 36 -29.28 34.13 -10.41
C SER A 36 -29.04 34.24 -8.88
N ARG A 37 -28.52 35.28 -8.25
CA ARG A 37 -28.22 36.68 -8.56
C ARG A 37 -27.28 37.16 -7.43
N ALA A 38 -26.31 38.01 -7.72
CA ALA A 38 -25.57 38.76 -6.70
C ALA A 38 -26.44 39.90 -6.14
N PHE A 39 -26.34 40.17 -4.83
CA PHE A 39 -26.73 41.46 -4.25
C PHE A 39 -25.80 41.79 -3.07
N LEU A 40 -25.25 43.01 -3.12
CA LEU A 40 -24.41 43.66 -2.11
C LEU A 40 -25.23 44.05 -0.87
N GLY A 41 -24.60 44.02 0.31
CA GLY A 41 -25.15 44.64 1.52
C GLY A 41 -24.23 44.46 2.72
N ASN A 42 -23.52 45.54 3.09
CA ASN A 42 -22.66 45.65 4.26
C ASN A 42 -23.44 46.35 5.38
N THR A 43 -23.60 45.72 6.55
CA THR A 43 -23.97 46.41 7.81
C THR A 43 -23.42 45.65 9.00
N MET A 44 -22.66 46.36 9.85
CA MET A 44 -22.27 45.93 11.19
C MET A 44 -23.49 45.63 12.07
N GLY A 45 -23.41 44.57 12.88
CA GLY A 45 -24.36 44.26 13.94
C GLY A 45 -23.77 43.23 14.89
N LEU A 46 -23.39 43.67 16.09
CA LEU A 46 -22.98 42.84 17.23
C LEU A 46 -24.23 42.14 17.81
N THR A 47 -24.27 40.81 17.80
CA THR A 47 -25.16 39.99 18.64
C THR A 47 -24.49 38.64 18.99
N PRO A 48 -24.79 38.06 20.17
CA PRO A 48 -23.89 37.14 20.85
C PRO A 48 -23.89 35.72 20.27
N PHE A 49 -22.76 35.03 20.49
CA PHE A 49 -22.54 33.61 20.28
C PHE A 49 -23.65 32.77 20.94
N GLY A 50 -24.63 32.36 20.16
CA GLY A 50 -25.51 31.25 20.46
C GLY A 50 -25.02 30.04 19.69
N TYR A 51 -24.27 29.13 20.32
CA TYR A 51 -24.05 27.81 19.77
C TYR A 51 -25.36 27.02 19.86
N SER A 52 -26.23 27.21 18.87
CA SER A 52 -27.29 26.27 18.57
C SER A 52 -26.65 25.07 17.89
N CYS A 53 -26.40 24.00 18.64
CA CYS A 53 -26.09 22.69 18.10
C CYS A 53 -27.32 22.16 17.34
N SER A 54 -27.48 22.58 16.09
CA SER A 54 -28.36 21.88 15.16
C SER A 54 -27.66 20.59 14.78
N ALA A 55 -28.01 19.51 15.47
CA ALA A 55 -27.66 18.16 15.09
C ALA A 55 -28.39 17.81 13.78
N SER A 56 -27.92 18.39 12.67
CA SER A 56 -28.23 17.87 11.34
C SER A 56 -27.52 16.53 11.25
N SER A 57 -28.24 15.46 11.61
CA SER A 57 -27.88 14.10 11.27
C SER A 57 -27.92 13.98 9.75
N SER A 58 -26.87 14.48 9.10
CA SER A 58 -26.55 14.13 7.73
C SER A 58 -26.24 12.65 7.78
N LYS A 59 -27.24 11.83 7.49
CA LYS A 59 -27.09 10.40 7.24
C LYS A 59 -26.03 10.28 6.14
N PHE A 60 -24.78 10.00 6.53
CA PHE A 60 -23.73 9.64 5.59
C PHE A 60 -24.14 8.31 5.00
N VAL A 61 -24.75 8.35 3.82
CA VAL A 61 -24.97 7.16 3.02
C VAL A 61 -23.61 6.79 2.47
N VAL A 62 -22.91 5.88 3.16
CA VAL A 62 -21.77 5.17 2.59
C VAL A 62 -22.33 4.31 1.46
N ARG A 63 -22.35 4.83 0.24
CA ARG A 63 -22.49 4.00 -0.94
C ARG A 63 -21.20 3.22 -1.06
N ALA A 64 -21.24 1.93 -0.75
CA ALA A 64 -20.26 0.99 -1.27
C ALA A 64 -20.41 1.00 -2.79
N ALA A 65 -19.63 1.85 -3.45
CA ALA A 65 -19.48 1.78 -4.89
C ALA A 65 -18.67 0.51 -5.18
N ASN A 66 -19.37 -0.62 -5.31
CA ASN A 66 -18.87 -1.78 -6.04
C ASN A 66 -18.86 -1.48 -7.54
N THR A 67 -18.36 -0.31 -7.94
CA THR A 67 -17.68 -0.21 -9.23
C THR A 67 -16.39 -0.97 -9.00
N PHE A 68 -16.40 -2.27 -9.29
CA PHE A 68 -15.16 -2.95 -9.68
C PHE A 68 -14.50 -1.97 -10.64
N ALA A 69 -13.39 -1.40 -10.19
CA ALA A 69 -12.67 -0.39 -10.93
C ALA A 69 -12.56 -0.87 -12.38
N ASP A 70 -12.67 0.06 -13.34
CA ASP A 70 -12.05 -0.16 -14.65
C ASP A 70 -10.75 -0.91 -14.37
N GLU A 71 -10.63 -2.12 -14.92
CA GLU A 71 -9.43 -2.92 -14.75
C GLU A 71 -8.28 -2.01 -15.13
N VAL A 72 -7.54 -1.53 -14.12
CA VAL A 72 -6.49 -0.54 -14.36
C VAL A 72 -5.44 -1.32 -15.11
N VAL A 73 -5.49 -1.23 -16.44
CA VAL A 73 -4.57 -1.87 -17.34
C VAL A 73 -3.22 -1.24 -17.06
N MET A 74 -2.39 -1.96 -16.32
CA MET A 74 -1.03 -1.57 -16.06
C MET A 74 -0.24 -1.73 -17.37
N THR A 75 0.45 -0.68 -17.76
CA THR A 75 1.23 -0.57 -18.99
C THR A 75 2.64 -1.18 -18.85
N GLY A 76 3.07 -1.47 -17.63
CA GLY A 76 4.40 -1.97 -17.29
C GLY A 76 5.40 -0.85 -16.99
N GLU A 77 5.05 0.41 -17.31
CA GLU A 77 5.89 1.59 -17.06
C GLU A 77 5.61 2.24 -15.71
N GLU A 78 4.71 1.66 -14.90
CA GLU A 78 4.36 2.21 -13.61
C GLU A 78 5.54 2.21 -12.65
N TYR A 79 5.66 3.30 -11.89
CA TYR A 79 6.66 3.43 -10.83
C TYR A 79 6.33 2.47 -9.67
N VAL A 80 7.33 1.67 -9.29
CA VAL A 80 7.25 0.78 -8.13
C VAL A 80 8.51 0.94 -7.30
N VAL A 81 8.37 0.83 -5.98
CA VAL A 81 9.50 0.74 -5.06
C VAL A 81 9.64 -0.69 -4.57
N VAL A 82 10.86 -1.20 -4.61
CA VAL A 82 11.22 -2.49 -4.00
C VAL A 82 12.23 -2.25 -2.88
N GLY A 83 12.08 -3.02 -1.81
CA GLY A 83 12.89 -2.89 -0.61
C GLY A 83 13.52 -4.20 -0.19
N LEU A 84 14.72 -4.09 0.38
CA LEU A 84 15.41 -5.20 1.02
C LEU A 84 15.00 -5.26 2.49
N ALA A 85 14.12 -6.19 2.83
CA ALA A 85 13.70 -6.45 4.20
C ALA A 85 14.63 -7.46 4.88
N HIS A 86 14.98 -7.18 6.13
CA HIS A 86 15.63 -8.15 7.01
C HIS A 86 14.57 -8.90 7.81
N CYS A 87 14.42 -10.18 7.51
CA CYS A 87 13.47 -11.08 8.13
C CYS A 87 14.20 -12.25 8.78
N PHE A 88 13.46 -13.09 9.51
CA PHE A 88 13.98 -14.28 10.17
C PHE A 88 13.13 -15.49 9.84
N GLU A 89 13.77 -16.65 9.86
CA GLU A 89 13.12 -17.95 9.74
C GLU A 89 13.40 -18.73 11.02
N LYS A 90 12.35 -19.30 11.63
CA LYS A 90 12.48 -20.09 12.85
C LYS A 90 12.71 -21.56 12.48
N ILE A 91 13.95 -22.03 12.60
CA ILE A 91 14.34 -23.43 12.35
C ILE A 91 14.78 -24.04 13.68
N GLU A 92 14.13 -25.13 14.12
CA GLU A 92 14.50 -25.86 15.35
C GLU A 92 14.70 -24.94 16.57
N ASN A 93 13.78 -23.98 16.78
CA ASN A 93 13.82 -22.96 17.84
C ASN A 93 14.98 -21.94 17.76
N LYS A 94 15.70 -21.86 16.65
CA LYS A 94 16.69 -20.81 16.36
C LYS A 94 16.15 -19.88 15.27
N LEU A 95 16.47 -18.59 15.39
CA LEU A 95 16.17 -17.58 14.37
C LEU A 95 17.36 -17.47 13.42
N VAL A 96 17.12 -17.78 12.14
CA VAL A 96 18.10 -17.63 11.06
C VAL A 96 17.76 -16.37 10.27
N PRO A 97 18.69 -15.43 10.07
CA PRO A 97 18.44 -14.23 9.28
C PRO A 97 18.22 -14.57 7.80
N ARG A 98 17.27 -13.87 7.18
CA ARG A 98 16.91 -13.97 5.76
C ARG A 98 16.71 -12.58 5.18
N PHE A 99 17.20 -12.37 3.96
CA PHE A 99 17.00 -11.11 3.25
C PHE A 99 15.97 -11.30 2.14
N VAL A 100 14.92 -10.49 2.18
CA VAL A 100 13.77 -10.63 1.28
C VAL A 100 13.56 -9.34 0.50
N VAL A 101 13.55 -9.44 -0.82
CA VAL A 101 13.14 -8.35 -1.71
C VAL A 101 11.63 -8.34 -1.79
N GLU A 102 11.02 -7.23 -1.38
CA GLU A 102 9.58 -7.08 -1.41
C GLU A 102 9.13 -5.73 -1.99
N PRO A 103 7.96 -5.68 -2.64
CA PRO A 103 7.40 -4.43 -3.11
C PRO A 103 6.89 -3.61 -1.92
N VAL A 104 7.19 -2.31 -1.94
CA VAL A 104 6.87 -1.38 -0.86
C VAL A 104 5.82 -0.38 -1.33
N THR A 105 4.79 -0.19 -0.52
CA THR A 105 3.70 0.74 -0.83
C THR A 105 4.10 2.19 -0.55
N ALA A 106 3.44 3.13 -1.22
CA ALA A 106 3.68 4.56 -1.01
C ALA A 106 3.49 5.00 0.46
N GLY A 107 2.48 4.46 1.14
CA GLY A 107 2.23 4.78 2.56
C GLY A 107 3.33 4.26 3.49
N THR A 108 3.91 3.10 3.18
CA THR A 108 5.05 2.56 3.94
C THR A 108 6.28 3.46 3.78
N VAL A 109 6.60 3.87 2.55
CA VAL A 109 7.73 4.79 2.29
C VAL A 109 7.52 6.13 3.00
N HIS A 110 6.32 6.70 2.93
CA HIS A 110 5.99 7.93 3.63
C HIS A 110 6.20 7.82 5.15
N SER A 111 5.76 6.71 5.76
CA SER A 111 5.93 6.45 7.19
C SER A 111 7.40 6.28 7.58
N MET A 112 8.18 5.58 6.76
CA MET A 112 9.62 5.42 6.96
C MET A 112 10.34 6.76 6.88
N ALA A 113 9.96 7.64 5.94
CA ALA A 113 10.52 8.97 5.81
C ALA A 113 10.19 9.88 7.01
N ALA A 114 9.05 9.66 7.67
CA ALA A 114 8.70 10.30 8.93
C ALA A 114 9.50 9.76 10.15
N GLY A 115 10.40 8.78 9.95
CA GLY A 115 11.26 8.23 10.99
C GLY A 115 10.70 6.99 11.70
N ALA A 116 9.65 6.37 11.15
CA ALA A 116 9.13 5.12 11.71
C ALA A 116 10.21 4.01 11.71
N LEU A 117 10.23 3.21 12.78
CA LEU A 117 11.11 2.05 12.88
C LEU A 117 10.79 1.04 11.78
N THR A 118 11.82 0.55 11.11
CA THR A 118 11.66 -0.30 9.93
C THR A 118 12.58 -1.52 9.94
N SER A 119 12.13 -2.59 9.28
CA SER A 119 12.94 -3.77 8.96
C SER A 119 13.67 -3.66 7.62
N TYR A 120 13.43 -2.58 6.86
CA TYR A 120 14.06 -2.36 5.55
C TYR A 120 15.47 -1.78 5.71
N LYS A 121 16.45 -2.41 5.04
CA LYS A 121 17.82 -1.91 4.94
C LYS A 121 17.97 -0.88 3.83
N ALA A 122 17.35 -1.15 2.69
CA ALA A 122 17.51 -0.36 1.47
C ALA A 122 16.23 -0.35 0.65
N LEU A 123 15.99 0.74 -0.07
CA LEU A 123 14.91 0.91 -1.04
C LEU A 123 15.47 1.40 -2.37
N THR A 124 14.95 0.87 -3.46
CA THR A 124 15.19 1.36 -4.82
C THR A 124 13.86 1.44 -5.57
N SER A 125 13.78 2.35 -6.52
CA SER A 125 12.66 2.37 -7.48
C SER A 125 13.00 1.54 -8.72
N LEU A 126 11.96 1.04 -9.38
CA LEU A 126 12.00 0.29 -10.64
C LEU A 126 10.71 0.56 -11.43
N THR A 127 10.72 0.24 -12.72
CA THR A 127 9.47 0.10 -13.47
C THR A 127 8.79 -1.23 -13.12
N LEU A 128 7.46 -1.27 -13.20
CA LEU A 128 6.68 -2.49 -12.95
C LEU A 128 7.14 -3.65 -13.86
N GLY A 129 7.43 -3.37 -15.13
CA GLY A 129 7.90 -4.35 -16.10
C GLY A 129 9.29 -4.91 -15.78
N GLU A 130 10.16 -4.15 -15.12
CA GLU A 130 11.43 -4.65 -14.59
C GLU A 130 11.23 -5.49 -13.34
N ALA A 131 10.41 -5.01 -12.40
CA ALA A 131 10.16 -5.72 -11.15
C ALA A 131 9.52 -7.10 -11.38
N ILE A 132 8.54 -7.21 -12.29
CA ILE A 132 7.84 -8.48 -12.60
C ILE A 132 8.79 -9.55 -13.17
N LYS A 133 9.91 -9.17 -13.79
CA LYS A 133 10.91 -10.14 -14.29
C LYS A 133 11.61 -10.91 -13.17
N MET A 134 11.55 -10.43 -11.93
CA MET A 134 12.20 -11.04 -10.76
C MET A 134 13.67 -11.39 -11.02
N ASP A 135 14.37 -10.46 -11.67
CA ASP A 135 15.79 -10.63 -11.97
C ASP A 135 16.64 -9.93 -10.90
N LEU A 136 17.26 -10.71 -10.01
CA LEU A 136 18.19 -10.19 -9.00
C LEU A 136 19.38 -9.49 -9.65
N SER A 137 19.73 -9.84 -10.88
CA SER A 137 20.88 -9.27 -11.58
C SER A 137 20.64 -7.85 -12.11
N ALA A 138 19.38 -7.43 -12.20
CA ALA A 138 18.98 -6.08 -12.54
C ALA A 138 18.93 -5.15 -11.32
N LEU A 139 18.96 -5.68 -10.10
CA LEU A 139 18.91 -4.89 -8.88
C LEU A 139 20.27 -4.27 -8.54
N PRO A 140 20.30 -3.07 -7.94
CA PRO A 140 21.55 -2.45 -7.49
C PRO A 140 22.35 -3.34 -6.53
N ASP A 141 23.67 -3.18 -6.54
CA ASP A 141 24.60 -4.00 -5.74
C ASP A 141 24.29 -3.93 -4.24
N ALA A 142 23.85 -2.78 -3.73
CA ALA A 142 23.47 -2.60 -2.32
C ALA A 142 22.30 -3.51 -1.87
N ILE A 143 21.49 -4.01 -2.80
CA ILE A 143 20.42 -4.97 -2.53
C ILE A 143 20.91 -6.41 -2.73
N ARG A 144 21.77 -6.63 -3.72
CA ARG A 144 22.28 -7.96 -4.10
C ARG A 144 23.41 -8.47 -3.20
N SER A 145 24.16 -7.57 -2.56
CA SER A 145 25.38 -7.89 -1.81
C SER A 145 25.12 -8.71 -0.54
N GLU A 146 23.87 -8.81 -0.09
CA GLU A 146 23.54 -9.62 1.08
C GLU A 146 23.44 -11.10 0.70
N ASP A 147 23.85 -11.99 1.60
CA ASP A 147 23.83 -13.42 1.34
C ASP A 147 22.41 -13.99 1.40
N GLY A 148 22.04 -14.80 0.40
CA GLY A 148 20.77 -15.51 0.38
C GLY A 148 19.54 -14.62 0.14
N VAL A 149 19.72 -13.52 -0.60
CA VAL A 149 18.61 -12.65 -1.02
C VAL A 149 17.62 -13.43 -1.88
N GLN A 150 16.35 -13.36 -1.51
CA GLN A 150 15.25 -13.99 -2.22
C GLN A 150 14.10 -13.02 -2.43
N PHE A 151 13.25 -13.24 -3.43
CA PHE A 151 12.01 -12.49 -3.57
C PHE A 151 10.95 -12.96 -2.57
N ALA A 152 10.06 -12.07 -2.19
CA ALA A 152 8.95 -12.39 -1.31
C ALA A 152 7.91 -13.32 -1.96
N ASP A 153 7.12 -14.01 -1.14
CA ASP A 153 6.00 -14.80 -1.64
C ASP A 153 4.98 -13.94 -2.37
N ASN A 154 4.44 -14.48 -3.46
CA ASN A 154 3.50 -13.80 -4.36
C ASN A 154 4.02 -12.42 -4.84
N PHE A 155 5.33 -12.31 -5.08
CA PHE A 155 6.00 -11.07 -5.43
C PHE A 155 5.29 -10.31 -6.55
N VAL A 156 4.99 -10.97 -7.67
CA VAL A 156 4.35 -10.36 -8.86
C VAL A 156 3.02 -9.70 -8.48
N PHE A 157 2.12 -10.45 -7.86
CA PHE A 157 0.81 -9.95 -7.43
C PHE A 157 0.94 -8.78 -6.44
N ARG A 158 1.85 -8.89 -5.46
CA ARG A 158 2.10 -7.82 -4.50
C ARG A 158 2.69 -6.58 -5.17
N THR A 159 3.49 -6.75 -6.21
CA THR A 159 4.13 -5.67 -6.97
C THR A 159 3.09 -4.90 -7.78
N GLU A 160 2.18 -5.59 -8.46
CA GLU A 160 1.03 -4.97 -9.14
C GLU A 160 0.15 -4.20 -8.15
N CYS A 161 -0.11 -4.77 -6.97
CA CYS A 161 -0.86 -4.10 -5.91
C CYS A 161 -0.13 -2.85 -5.40
N ALA A 162 1.20 -2.93 -5.21
CA ALA A 162 2.01 -1.79 -4.79
C ALA A 162 2.03 -0.68 -5.86
N ALA A 163 2.14 -1.03 -7.14
CA ALA A 163 2.09 -0.10 -8.26
C ALA A 163 0.82 0.75 -8.24
N ARG A 164 -0.33 0.15 -7.91
CA ARG A 164 -1.61 0.86 -7.75
C ARG A 164 -1.60 1.88 -6.60
N THR A 165 -0.75 1.70 -5.59
CA THR A 165 -0.59 2.70 -4.51
C THR A 165 0.21 3.90 -4.98
N TRP A 166 1.17 3.68 -5.88
CA TRP A 166 2.05 4.70 -6.45
C TRP A 166 1.38 5.53 -7.56
N SER A 167 0.39 4.98 -8.24
CA SER A 167 -0.39 5.71 -9.25
C SER A 167 -1.37 6.75 -8.66
N ARG A 168 -1.52 6.79 -7.33
CA ARG A 168 -2.39 7.77 -6.67
C ARG A 168 -1.76 9.16 -6.67
N PRO A 169 -2.53 10.26 -6.86
CA PRO A 169 -2.00 11.62 -6.90
C PRO A 169 -1.11 11.98 -5.70
N HIS A 170 -1.56 11.64 -4.48
CA HIS A 170 -0.78 11.88 -3.26
C HIS A 170 0.60 11.21 -3.27
N ALA A 171 0.70 9.99 -3.82
CA ALA A 171 1.97 9.28 -3.87
C ALA A 171 2.93 9.93 -4.87
N VAL A 172 2.41 10.35 -6.03
CA VAL A 172 3.17 11.08 -7.06
C VAL A 172 3.70 12.40 -6.51
N GLU A 173 2.87 13.16 -5.79
CA GLU A 173 3.23 14.52 -5.33
C GLU A 173 4.13 14.54 -4.09
N HIS A 174 4.06 13.53 -3.22
CA HIS A 174 4.72 13.58 -1.90
C HIS A 174 5.67 12.43 -1.60
N CYS A 175 5.58 11.31 -2.33
CA CYS A 175 6.32 10.10 -1.98
C CYS A 175 7.38 9.72 -3.02
N GLN A 176 7.18 10.05 -4.30
CA GLN A 176 8.12 9.66 -5.37
C GLN A 176 9.51 10.28 -5.19
N ASP A 177 9.60 11.51 -4.67
CA ASP A 177 10.89 12.18 -4.42
C ASP A 177 11.66 11.61 -3.23
N ILE A 178 11.01 10.79 -2.39
CA ILE A 178 11.63 10.20 -1.21
C ILE A 178 12.64 9.11 -1.61
N VAL A 179 12.29 8.28 -2.60
CA VAL A 179 13.16 7.19 -3.05
C VAL A 179 13.73 7.58 -4.41
N PRO A 180 15.06 7.61 -4.57
CA PRO A 180 15.67 8.06 -5.81
C PRO A 180 15.26 7.14 -6.98
N SER A 181 15.28 7.72 -8.19
CA SER A 181 15.07 6.97 -9.42
C SER A 181 16.26 6.03 -9.68
N CYS A 182 15.98 4.80 -10.12
CA CYS A 182 16.98 3.81 -10.52
C CYS A 182 18.09 4.46 -11.38
N PRO A 183 19.40 4.25 -11.11
CA PRO A 183 20.02 3.13 -10.39
C PRO A 183 20.40 3.39 -8.92
N ASP A 184 19.98 4.51 -8.33
CA ASP A 184 20.42 4.89 -6.99
C ASP A 184 19.58 4.21 -5.88
N VAL A 185 20.20 4.02 -4.72
CA VAL A 185 19.62 3.28 -3.58
C VAL A 185 19.60 4.16 -2.35
N ARG A 186 18.45 4.16 -1.68
CA ARG A 186 18.28 4.86 -0.42
C ARG A 186 18.33 3.88 0.76
N SER A 187 19.29 4.07 1.66
CA SER A 187 19.54 3.20 2.84
C SER A 187 19.53 3.93 4.18
N ASP A 188 19.30 5.25 4.20
CA ASP A 188 19.22 6.10 5.40
C ASP A 188 17.88 5.98 6.13
N TRP A 189 17.52 4.76 6.54
CA TRP A 189 16.27 4.50 7.27
C TRP A 189 16.50 4.25 8.77
N ASN A 190 15.46 4.47 9.58
CA ASN A 190 15.47 4.13 11.01
C ASN A 190 15.34 2.61 11.22
N TYR A 191 16.37 1.88 10.82
CA TYR A 191 16.41 0.43 10.77
C TYR A 191 16.64 -0.17 12.17
N SER A 192 15.76 -1.07 12.59
CA SER A 192 15.88 -1.78 13.87
C SER A 192 15.46 -3.24 13.73
N VAL A 193 16.38 -4.14 14.09
CA VAL A 193 16.14 -5.58 14.10
C VAL A 193 15.37 -5.99 15.37
N THR A 194 15.72 -5.42 16.51
CA THR A 194 15.24 -5.86 17.82
C THR A 194 13.76 -5.60 18.04
N ASN A 195 13.27 -4.42 17.64
CA ASN A 195 11.90 -4.00 17.97
C ASN A 195 10.85 -4.52 16.98
N ASN A 196 11.22 -4.77 15.72
CA ASN A 196 10.31 -5.18 14.64
C ASN A 196 10.83 -6.46 13.95
N THR A 197 11.03 -7.52 14.73
CA THR A 197 11.48 -8.81 14.20
C THR A 197 10.35 -9.45 13.38
N ARG A 198 10.56 -9.62 12.08
CA ARG A 198 9.61 -10.30 11.18
C ARG A 198 10.01 -11.75 10.99
N ILE A 199 9.15 -12.68 11.36
CA ILE A 199 9.37 -14.12 11.22
C ILE A 199 8.52 -14.61 10.03
N LEU A 200 9.14 -15.17 8.99
CA LEU A 200 8.46 -15.56 7.74
C LEU A 200 7.55 -16.79 7.92
N ASN A 201 7.98 -17.76 8.72
CA ASN A 201 7.28 -19.03 8.95
C ASN A 201 6.42 -19.00 10.23
N PHE A 202 5.92 -17.83 10.60
CA PHE A 202 5.05 -17.71 11.77
C PHE A 202 3.62 -18.11 11.40
N GLU A 203 3.13 -19.19 12.00
CA GLU A 203 1.73 -19.59 11.95
C GLU A 203 1.02 -19.11 13.21
N ASN A 204 -0.05 -18.32 13.04
CA ASN A 204 -0.89 -17.90 14.15
C ASN A 204 -1.95 -18.97 14.42
N ILE A 205 -1.75 -19.76 15.46
CA ILE A 205 -2.72 -20.77 15.92
C ILE A 205 -3.65 -20.08 16.93
N VAL A 206 -4.88 -19.81 16.50
CA VAL A 206 -5.91 -19.24 17.37
C VAL A 206 -6.48 -20.35 18.25
N ASN A 207 -6.39 -20.18 19.56
CA ASN A 207 -6.96 -21.09 20.54
C ASN A 207 -8.20 -20.45 21.18
N ASP A 208 -9.07 -21.27 21.78
CA ASP A 208 -10.26 -20.77 22.49
C ASP A 208 -9.92 -19.84 23.66
N ASP A 209 -8.70 -19.96 24.20
CA ASP A 209 -8.18 -19.07 25.25
C ASP A 209 -7.88 -17.64 24.74
N ASP A 210 -7.68 -17.45 23.43
CA ASP A 210 -7.52 -16.12 22.79
C ASP A 210 -8.88 -15.44 22.55
N ASN A 211 -9.98 -16.15 22.83
CA ASN A 211 -11.31 -15.59 22.70
C ASN A 211 -11.56 -14.58 23.83
N VAL A 212 -11.37 -13.29 23.53
CA VAL A 212 -11.78 -12.20 24.41
C VAL A 212 -13.30 -12.26 24.58
N LYS A 213 -13.73 -12.77 25.74
CA LYS A 213 -15.15 -12.84 26.10
C LYS A 213 -15.70 -11.41 26.12
N GLN A 214 -16.90 -11.24 25.59
CA GLN A 214 -17.63 -9.98 25.68
C GLN A 214 -17.83 -9.60 27.15
N ASP A 215 -17.82 -8.30 27.43
CA ASP A 215 -17.98 -7.76 28.78
C ASP A 215 -19.25 -8.33 29.45
N MET A 216 -19.11 -8.90 30.66
CA MET A 216 -20.18 -9.68 31.28
C MET A 216 -21.45 -8.86 31.53
N SER A 217 -21.34 -7.54 31.59
CA SER A 217 -22.49 -6.64 31.76
C SER A 217 -23.42 -6.55 30.56
N ILE A 218 -22.98 -6.99 29.37
CA ILE A 218 -23.79 -6.97 28.15
C ILE A 218 -24.27 -8.36 27.72
N ASP A 219 -24.11 -9.37 28.56
CA ASP A 219 -24.63 -10.70 28.28
C ASP A 219 -26.16 -10.72 28.35
N VAL A 220 -26.78 -10.46 27.21
CA VAL A 220 -28.24 -10.48 27.00
C VAL A 220 -28.85 -11.85 27.32
N TYR A 221 -28.03 -12.91 27.35
CA TYR A 221 -28.49 -14.28 27.57
C TYR A 221 -28.08 -14.90 28.91
N GLY A 222 -27.46 -14.12 29.82
CA GLY A 222 -27.20 -14.55 31.19
C GLY A 222 -26.47 -15.89 31.28
N ARG A 223 -25.25 -15.99 30.75
CA ARG A 223 -24.36 -17.12 31.04
C ARG A 223 -24.05 -17.09 32.54
N LYS A 224 -24.48 -18.15 33.23
CA LYS A 224 -23.94 -18.48 34.54
C LYS A 224 -22.48 -18.89 34.36
N GLU A 225 -21.65 -18.55 35.35
CA GLU A 225 -20.26 -18.98 35.41
C GLU A 225 -20.17 -20.50 35.19
N GLU A 226 -19.38 -20.93 34.20
CA GLU A 226 -19.21 -22.36 33.91
C GLU A 226 -18.49 -23.02 35.09
N GLY A 227 -19.13 -24.02 35.72
CA GLY A 227 -18.43 -24.95 36.60
C GLY A 227 -19.15 -25.49 37.84
N THR A 228 -20.40 -25.15 38.13
CA THR A 228 -21.07 -25.71 39.33
C THR A 228 -22.42 -26.37 39.08
N ASP A 229 -23.31 -25.74 38.30
CA ASP A 229 -24.70 -26.22 38.21
C ASP A 229 -24.87 -27.42 37.27
N ILE A 230 -24.13 -27.48 36.15
CA ILE A 230 -24.36 -28.49 35.10
C ILE A 230 -23.76 -29.83 35.51
N ASP A 231 -22.56 -29.84 36.08
CA ASP A 231 -21.89 -31.06 36.53
C ASP A 231 -22.64 -31.71 37.71
N GLN A 232 -23.18 -30.90 38.63
CA GLN A 232 -24.05 -31.37 39.73
C GLN A 232 -25.38 -31.94 39.21
N GLN A 233 -26.01 -31.30 38.22
CA GLN A 233 -27.24 -31.82 37.61
C GLN A 233 -27.01 -33.14 36.85
N ILE A 234 -25.83 -33.32 36.24
CA ILE A 234 -25.45 -34.58 35.57
C ILE A 234 -25.20 -35.68 36.62
N GLU A 235 -24.51 -35.38 37.71
CA GLU A 235 -24.31 -36.34 38.82
C GLU A 235 -25.63 -36.75 39.48
N ASP A 236 -26.56 -35.81 39.67
CA ASP A 236 -27.87 -36.10 40.26
C ASP A 236 -28.74 -36.97 39.34
N LEU A 237 -28.67 -36.78 38.02
CA LEU A 237 -29.36 -37.62 37.04
C LEU A 237 -28.71 -38.99 36.85
N ALA A 238 -27.38 -39.09 37.01
CA ALA A 238 -26.67 -40.37 36.91
C ALA A 238 -26.89 -41.27 38.13
N ASN A 239 -27.28 -40.70 39.26
CA ASN A 239 -27.55 -41.41 40.51
C ASN A 239 -29.05 -41.61 40.81
N ALA A 240 -29.95 -41.18 39.91
CA ALA A 240 -31.39 -41.42 39.97
C ALA A 240 -31.80 -42.69 39.22
#